data_AF-A0AB37VNA4-F1
#
_entry.id   AF-A0AB37VNA4-F1
#
_cell.length_a   1.000
_cell.length_b   1.000
_cell.length_c   1.000
_cell.angle_alpha   90.00
_cell.angle_beta   90.00
_cell.angle_gamma   90.00
#
_symmetry.space_group_name_H-M   'P 1'
#
loop_
_entity.id
_entity.type
_entity.pdbx_description
1 polymer ?
#
loop_
_entity_poly.entity_id
_entity_poly.type
_entity_poly.pdbx_seq_one_letter_code
_entity_poly.pdbx_strand_id
1 'polypeptide(L)' 'MRNLFAPSLKKGYAEGIFLASGRRVPRNGGVILAKCESLASLEERLREDPFQRLKLATAEIIPFEPSMKTELLDNVF' A
#
# COMPACT_ATOMS: atom_id res chain seq x y z
N MET A 1 -19.20 -9.59 -4.76
CA MET A 1 -17.77 -9.85 -4.50
C MET A 1 -17.43 -9.39 -3.09
N ARG A 2 -17.02 -10.30 -2.19
CA ARG A 2 -16.49 -9.91 -0.87
C ARG A 2 -15.24 -9.05 -1.07
N ASN A 3 -15.11 -7.97 -0.31
CA ASN A 3 -13.99 -7.03 -0.42
C ASN A 3 -12.72 -7.69 0.16
N LEU A 4 -12.03 -8.50 -0.64
CA LEU A 4 -10.84 -9.26 -0.24
C LEU A 4 -9.69 -8.34 0.25
N PHE A 5 -9.75 -7.03 -0.02
CA PHE A 5 -8.73 -6.06 0.41
C PHE A 5 -8.86 -5.72 1.90
N ALA A 6 -10.06 -5.84 2.47
CA ALA A 6 -10.33 -5.30 3.79
C ALA A 6 -9.45 -5.92 4.90
N PRO A 7 -9.14 -7.23 4.90
CA PRO A 7 -8.24 -7.82 5.89
C PRO A 7 -6.77 -7.38 5.71
N SER A 8 -6.21 -7.46 4.49
CA SER A 8 -4.82 -7.08 4.21
C SER A 8 -4.55 -5.61 4.50
N LEU A 9 -5.49 -4.73 4.11
CA LEU A 9 -5.40 -3.29 4.38
C LEU A 9 -5.42 -3.01 5.88
N LYS A 10 -6.38 -3.59 6.62
CA LYS A 10 -6.47 -3.42 8.07
C LYS A 10 -5.19 -3.85 8.78
N LYS A 11 -4.59 -4.98 8.37
CA LYS A 11 -3.31 -5.46 8.93
C LYS A 11 -2.19 -4.45 8.68
N GLY A 12 -2.03 -3.95 7.46
CA GLY A 12 -0.99 -2.97 7.14
C GLY A 12 -1.17 -1.62 7.84
N TYR A 13 -2.42 -1.18 8.09
CA TYR A 13 -2.68 -0.01 8.93
C TYR A 13 -2.34 -0.27 10.41
N ALA A 14 -2.71 -1.43 10.95
CA ALA A 14 -2.42 -1.77 12.35
C ALA A 14 -0.91 -1.89 12.63
N GLU A 15 -0.13 -2.31 11.64
CA GLU A 15 1.34 -2.38 11.70
C GLU A 15 2.02 -1.04 11.39
N GLY A 16 1.25 0.02 11.05
CA GLY A 16 1.79 1.34 10.70
C GLY A 16 2.52 1.40 9.36
N ILE A 17 2.42 0.36 8.54
CA ILE A 17 3.05 0.27 7.21
C ILE A 17 2.24 1.08 6.19
N PHE A 18 0.92 0.99 6.23
CA PHE A 18 0.05 1.73 5.32
C PHE A 18 -0.35 3.09 5.92
N LEU A 19 -0.10 4.15 5.14
CA LEU A 19 -0.37 5.53 5.53
C LEU A 19 -1.68 6.03 4.95
N ALA A 20 -1.97 5.65 3.71
CA ALA A 20 -3.22 5.95 3.03
C ALA A 20 -3.52 4.90 1.97
N SER A 21 -4.80 4.74 1.63
CA SER A 21 -5.23 3.88 0.54
C SER A 21 -6.51 4.39 -0.06
N GLY A 22 -6.65 4.31 -1.39
CA GLY A 22 -7.80 4.86 -2.08
C GLY A 22 -8.06 4.20 -3.43
N ARG A 23 -9.20 4.55 -4.00
CA ARG A 23 -9.59 4.17 -5.36
C ARG A 23 -8.95 5.16 -6.32
N ARG A 24 -8.39 4.68 -7.44
CA ARG A 24 -8.04 5.57 -8.56
C ARG A 24 -9.32 6.19 -9.14
N VAL A 25 -9.21 7.39 -9.71
CA VAL A 25 -10.30 8.07 -10.42
C VAL A 25 -9.79 8.40 -11.83
N PRO A 26 -10.32 7.78 -12.89
CA PRO A 26 -11.43 6.80 -12.92
C PRO A 26 -11.10 5.46 -12.25
N ARG A 27 -12.12 4.66 -11.92
CA ARG A 27 -12.02 3.45 -11.07
C ARG A 27 -11.41 2.24 -11.79
N ASN A 28 -10.15 2.37 -12.20
CA ASN A 28 -9.35 1.33 -12.85
C ASN A 28 -8.32 0.66 -11.92
N GLY A 29 -8.33 0.97 -10.62
CA GLY A 29 -7.42 0.39 -9.65
C GLY A 29 -7.49 1.06 -8.28
N GLY A 30 -6.47 0.77 -7.46
CA GLY A 30 -6.24 1.40 -6.16
C GLY A 30 -4.87 2.04 -6.09
N VAL A 31 -4.67 2.86 -5.06
CA VAL A 31 -3.37 3.37 -4.63
C VAL A 31 -3.23 3.09 -3.16
N ILE A 32 -2.04 2.67 -2.73
CA ILE A 32 -1.65 2.56 -1.33
C ILE A 32 -0.37 3.38 -1.19
N LEU A 33 -0.37 4.32 -0.24
CA LEU A 33 0.85 4.94 0.24
C LEU A 33 1.34 4.13 1.44
N ALA A 34 2.55 3.61 1.34
CA ALA A 34 3.14 2.76 2.36
C ALA A 34 4.53 3.28 2.74
N LYS A 35 4.90 3.11 4.00
CA LYS A 35 6.29 3.19 4.47
C LYS A 35 6.80 1.78 4.74
N CYS A 36 8.02 1.50 4.32
CA CYS A 36 8.65 0.19 4.49
C CYS A 36 10.16 0.36 4.58
N GLU A 37 10.80 -0.52 5.35
CA GLU A 37 12.25 -0.49 5.56
C GLU A 37 13.03 -0.83 4.28
N SER A 38 12.42 -1.61 3.37
CA SER A 38 13.01 -1.98 2.10
C SER A 38 11.96 -2.38 1.06
N LEU A 39 12.31 -2.26 -0.21
CA LEU A 39 11.49 -2.76 -1.32
C LEU A 39 11.15 -4.26 -1.16
N ALA A 40 12.14 -5.07 -0.78
CA ALA A 40 11.98 -6.51 -0.59
C ALA A 40 10.91 -6.85 0.48
N SER A 41 10.88 -6.09 1.59
CA SER A 41 9.87 -6.28 2.64
C SER A 41 8.44 -6.00 2.15
N LEU A 42 8.29 -5.00 1.27
CA LEU A 42 7.00 -4.68 0.66
C LEU A 42 6.58 -5.75 -0.36
N GLU A 43 7.52 -6.24 -1.17
CA GLU A 43 7.28 -7.31 -2.14
C GLU A 43 6.85 -8.63 -1.46
N GLU A 44 7.51 -9.02 -0.37
CA GLU A 44 7.14 -10.17 0.46
C GLU A 44 5.69 -10.07 0.92
N ARG A 45 5.31 -8.90 1.44
CA ARG A 45 3.95 -8.64 1.90
C ARG A 45 2.93 -8.66 0.76
N LEU A 46 3.29 -8.11 -0.39
CA LEU A 46 2.42 -8.13 -1.56
C LEU A 46 2.23 -9.57 -2.08
N ARG A 47 3.24 -10.45 -1.99
CA ARG A 47 3.09 -11.87 -2.33
C ARG A 47 2.04 -12.59 -1.47
N GLU A 48 1.88 -12.18 -0.21
CA GLU A 48 0.83 -12.72 0.68
C GLU A 48 -0.57 -12.16 0.38
N ASP A 49 -0.67 -11.07 -0.38
CA ASP A 49 -1.95 -10.45 -0.67
C ASP A 49 -2.82 -11.37 -1.56
N PRO A 50 -4.10 -11.63 -1.18
CA PRO A 50 -4.97 -12.50 -1.93
C PRO A 50 -5.15 -12.11 -3.40
N PHE A 51 -5.08 -10.83 -3.76
CA PHE A 51 -5.21 -10.39 -5.16
C PHE A 51 -3.95 -10.67 -5.96
N GLN A 52 -2.77 -10.54 -5.36
CA GLN A 52 -1.52 -10.91 -6.02
C GLN A 52 -1.46 -12.43 -6.20
N ARG A 53 -1.77 -13.19 -5.14
CA ARG A 53 -1.75 -14.66 -5.19
C ARG A 53 -2.77 -15.24 -6.18
N LEU A 54 -3.94 -14.62 -6.29
CA LEU A 54 -4.97 -15.00 -7.26
C LEU A 54 -4.79 -14.34 -8.64
N LYS A 55 -3.72 -13.54 -8.84
CA LYS A 55 -3.42 -12.79 -10.08
C LYS A 55 -4.58 -11.90 -10.56
N LEU A 56 -5.35 -11.36 -9.61
CA LEU A 56 -6.50 -10.50 -9.85
C LEU A 56 -6.12 -9.02 -9.98
N ALA A 57 -4.88 -8.66 -9.61
CA ALA A 57 -4.36 -7.31 -9.75
C ALA A 57 -2.86 -7.36 -10.02
N THR A 58 -2.36 -6.46 -10.86
CA THR A 58 -0.93 -6.19 -10.99
C THR A 58 -0.55 -5.10 -9.99
N ALA A 59 0.45 -5.36 -9.15
CA ALA A 59 1.07 -4.33 -8.32
C ALA A 59 2.21 -3.67 -9.10
N GLU A 60 2.22 -2.35 -9.10
CA GLU A 60 3.35 -1.52 -9.50
C GLU A 60 3.85 -0.82 -8.24
N ILE A 61 5.15 -0.92 -7.97
CA ILE A 61 5.79 -0.28 -6.83
C ILE A 61 6.61 0.89 -7.35
N ILE A 62 6.31 2.09 -6.83
CA ILE A 62 7.02 3.32 -7.18
C ILE A 62 7.68 3.83 -5.91
N PRO A 63 9.02 3.76 -5.79
CA PRO A 63 9.74 4.40 -4.70
C PRO A 63 9.48 5.90 -4.72
N PHE A 64 9.22 6.48 -3.55
CA PHE A 64 8.90 7.89 -3.41
C PHE A 64 9.60 8.47 -2.19
N GLU A 65 10.39 9.52 -2.41
CA GLU A 65 11.07 10.28 -1.37
C GLU A 65 10.55 11.73 -1.42
N PRO A 66 9.76 12.17 -0.42
CA PRO A 66 9.21 13.52 -0.43
C PRO A 66 10.29 14.57 -0.15
N SER A 67 10.54 15.47 -1.11
CA SER A 67 11.43 16.62 -0.93
C SER A 67 10.78 17.81 -0.22
N MET A 68 9.45 17.88 -0.25
CA MET A 68 8.65 18.86 0.48
C MET A 68 7.46 18.15 1.13
N LYS A 69 7.24 18.43 2.42
CA LYS A 69 6.13 17.90 3.21
C LYS A 69 5.68 18.92 4.25
N THR A 70 4.45 18.80 4.73
CA THR A 70 3.98 19.55 5.89
C THR A 70 4.61 18.99 7.18
N GLU A 71 4.75 19.81 8.20
CA GLU A 71 5.26 19.43 9.54
C GLU A 71 4.49 18.23 10.14
N LEU A 72 3.21 18.06 9.79
CA LEU A 72 2.40 16.91 10.22
C LEU A 72 2.98 15.55 9.78
N LEU A 73 3.88 15.53 8.79
CA LEU A 73 4.47 14.32 8.21
C LEU A 73 5.94 14.12 8.59
N ASP A 74 6.49 14.92 9.50
CA ASP A 74 7.91 14.86 9.86
C ASP A 74 8.32 13.51 10.44
N ASN A 75 7.46 12.89 11.24
CA ASN A 75 7.71 11.58 11.87
C ASN A 75 7.05 10.40 11.12
N VAL A 76 6.57 10.64 9.90
CA VAL A 76 5.88 9.62 9.10
C VAL A 76 6.83 8.91 8.14
N PHE A 77 7.72 9.66 7.50
CA PHE A 77 8.70 9.20 6.52
C PHE A 77 10.10 9.15 7.11
#